data_AF-A0A2D0NB95-F1
#
_entry.id   AF-A0A2D0NB95-F1
#
_cell.length_a   1.000
_cell.length_b   1.000
_cell.length_c   1.000
_cell.angle_alpha   90.00
_cell.angle_beta   90.00
_cell.angle_gamma   90.00
#
_symmetry.space_group_name_H-M   'P 1'
#
loop_
_entity.id
_entity.type
_entity.pdbx_description
1 polymer ?
#
loop_
_entity_poly.entity_id
_entity_poly.type
_entity_poly.pdbx_seq_one_letter_code
_entity_poly.pdbx_strand_id
1 'polypeptide(L)'
;MESLYKAATPVQKAKGFDTNTKLNTDLAQQLKHAGYQFCLRYISRSTAEDPRDLTAEEVGDILEGGLALMPVQHVDRKGWTPNAALGKEYGAEAAAHAREVGFIPGINVWLDLEGVARGTTVDAVVDYANAWNQELFAAGFVPGLYVGNDSILNSDDLYQKLSFHHYWKSLSQVPPVAQRGYQMIQVMGNITCGIDLDEDYVQPDNMGETVIWMVKNS
;
A
#
# COMPACT_ATOMS: atom_id res chain seq x y z
N MET A 1 -28.99 -5.25 -5.51
CA MET A 1 -28.14 -4.15 -5.97
C MET A 1 -26.74 -4.71 -6.11
N GLU A 2 -26.14 -4.63 -7.29
CA GLU A 2 -24.73 -4.99 -7.46
C GLU A 2 -23.86 -3.91 -6.78
N SER A 3 -22.74 -4.33 -6.20
CA SER A 3 -21.74 -3.40 -5.63
C SER A 3 -21.25 -2.44 -6.73
N LEU A 4 -21.02 -1.16 -6.42
CA LEU A 4 -20.43 -0.20 -7.39
C LEU A 4 -18.97 -0.53 -7.72
N TYR A 5 -18.29 -1.23 -6.80
CA TYR A 5 -16.86 -1.53 -6.88
C TYR A 5 -16.61 -3.04 -6.76
N LYS A 6 -15.50 -3.50 -7.34
CA LYS A 6 -15.03 -4.89 -7.21
C LYS A 6 -13.53 -4.97 -7.02
N ALA A 7 -13.08 -6.07 -6.41
CA ALA A 7 -11.68 -6.44 -6.39
C ALA A 7 -11.29 -7.01 -7.76
N ALA A 8 -10.12 -6.63 -8.26
CA ALA A 8 -9.59 -7.12 -9.52
C ALA A 8 -8.06 -7.26 -9.46
N THR A 9 -7.51 -8.10 -10.32
CA THR A 9 -6.06 -8.23 -10.52
C THR A 9 -5.63 -7.46 -11.77
N PRO A 10 -4.37 -6.99 -11.80
CA PRO A 10 -3.82 -6.24 -12.92
C PRO A 10 -3.69 -7.04 -14.21
N VAL A 11 -3.68 -6.31 -15.32
CA VAL A 11 -2.97 -6.75 -16.52
C VAL A 11 -1.47 -6.73 -16.22
N GLN A 12 -0.72 -7.76 -16.63
CA GLN A 12 0.72 -7.82 -16.39
C GLN A 12 1.42 -6.52 -16.83
N LYS A 13 2.35 -6.03 -16.00
CA LYS A 13 3.13 -4.80 -16.24
C LYS A 13 2.31 -3.51 -16.25
N ALA A 14 1.15 -3.48 -15.59
CA ALA A 14 0.44 -2.24 -15.35
C ALA A 14 1.36 -1.19 -14.70
N LYS A 15 1.32 0.03 -15.23
CA LYS A 15 2.00 1.20 -14.67
C LYS A 15 1.03 1.92 -13.73
N GLY A 16 1.50 2.30 -12.56
CA GLY A 16 0.78 3.09 -11.58
C GLY A 16 1.71 4.05 -10.87
N PHE A 17 1.26 4.56 -9.74
CA PHE A 17 2.02 5.50 -8.93
C PHE A 17 1.50 5.55 -7.50
N ASP A 18 2.33 6.04 -6.59
CA ASP A 18 1.88 6.57 -5.31
C ASP A 18 2.13 8.09 -5.24
N THR A 19 1.32 8.78 -4.45
CA THR A 19 1.49 10.22 -4.20
C THR A 19 0.81 10.62 -2.91
N ASN A 20 1.35 11.66 -2.27
CA ASN A 20 0.70 12.37 -1.16
C ASN A 20 -0.28 13.46 -1.64
N THR A 21 -0.30 13.77 -2.94
CA THR A 21 -1.17 14.80 -3.49
C THR A 21 -2.59 14.27 -3.67
N LYS A 22 -3.59 15.02 -3.18
CA LYS A 22 -4.99 14.66 -3.40
C LYS A 22 -5.36 14.70 -4.87
N LEU A 23 -6.11 13.70 -5.30
CA LEU A 23 -6.63 13.60 -6.65
C LEU A 23 -8.10 14.01 -6.68
N ASN A 24 -8.53 14.56 -7.81
CA ASN A 24 -9.95 14.70 -8.14
C ASN A 24 -10.22 13.95 -9.46
N THR A 25 -11.49 13.88 -9.87
CA THR A 25 -11.88 13.15 -11.09
C THR A 25 -11.07 13.61 -12.31
N ASP A 26 -10.95 14.92 -12.55
CA ASP A 26 -10.26 15.47 -13.73
C ASP A 26 -8.78 15.10 -13.76
N LEU A 27 -8.09 15.15 -12.62
CA LEU A 27 -6.67 14.79 -12.53
C LEU A 27 -6.48 13.29 -12.68
N ALA A 28 -7.35 12.47 -12.09
CA ALA A 28 -7.34 11.02 -12.27
C ALA A 28 -7.54 10.63 -13.75
N GLN A 29 -8.44 11.31 -14.47
CA GLN A 29 -8.62 11.11 -15.91
C GLN A 29 -7.39 11.52 -16.72
N GLN A 30 -6.75 12.64 -16.39
CA GLN A 30 -5.52 13.07 -17.05
C GLN A 30 -4.39 12.05 -16.85
N LEU A 31 -4.24 11.51 -15.63
CA LEU A 31 -3.25 10.48 -15.33
C LEU A 31 -3.59 9.16 -16.02
N LYS A 32 -4.87 8.80 -16.11
CA LYS A 32 -5.32 7.65 -16.90
C LYS A 32 -4.95 7.80 -18.38
N HIS A 33 -5.17 8.99 -18.96
CA HIS A 33 -4.78 9.31 -20.33
C HIS A 33 -3.25 9.34 -20.53
N ALA A 34 -2.49 9.68 -19.48
CA ALA A 34 -1.03 9.59 -19.48
C ALA A 34 -0.50 8.14 -19.39
N GLY A 35 -1.39 7.15 -19.29
CA GLY A 35 -1.06 5.73 -19.33
C GLY A 35 -1.00 5.03 -17.97
N TYR A 36 -1.28 5.74 -16.87
CA TYR A 36 -1.40 5.12 -15.56
C TYR A 36 -2.68 4.30 -15.46
N GLN A 37 -2.60 3.15 -14.79
CA GLN A 37 -3.71 2.21 -14.64
C GLN A 37 -4.24 2.14 -13.22
N PHE A 38 -3.39 2.43 -12.23
CA PHE A 38 -3.74 2.41 -10.81
C PHE A 38 -2.98 3.50 -10.07
N CYS A 39 -3.42 3.79 -8.85
CA CYS A 39 -2.64 4.54 -7.88
C CYS A 39 -2.73 3.98 -6.46
N LEU A 40 -1.77 4.38 -5.63
CA LEU A 40 -1.79 4.20 -4.19
C LEU A 40 -1.98 5.53 -3.50
N ARG A 41 -2.85 5.55 -2.49
CA ARG A 41 -3.16 6.75 -1.71
C ARG A 41 -3.14 6.45 -0.22
N TYR A 42 -2.71 7.44 0.54
CA TYR A 42 -2.41 7.27 1.95
C TYR A 42 -3.67 7.32 2.81
N ILE A 43 -3.80 6.35 3.71
CA ILE A 43 -4.84 6.28 4.73
C ILE A 43 -4.24 6.56 6.11
N SER A 44 -5.06 7.07 7.00
CA SER A 44 -4.66 7.51 8.33
C SER A 44 -4.03 6.43 9.19
N ARG A 45 -3.02 6.86 9.95
CA ARG A 45 -2.36 6.06 11.00
C ARG A 45 -3.03 6.20 12.37
N SER A 46 -3.83 7.24 12.54
CA SER A 46 -4.49 7.59 13.79
C SER A 46 -5.82 8.29 13.53
N THR A 47 -6.70 8.30 14.53
CA THR A 47 -7.96 9.04 14.54
C THR A 47 -7.85 10.54 14.21
N ALA A 48 -6.71 11.17 14.48
CA ALA A 48 -6.40 12.49 13.97
C ALA A 48 -5.83 12.36 12.54
N GLU A 49 -6.72 12.36 11.55
CA GLU A 49 -6.36 12.22 10.14
C GLU A 49 -5.50 13.39 9.65
N ASP A 50 -4.49 13.09 8.83
CA ASP A 50 -3.75 14.13 8.12
C ASP A 50 -4.64 14.69 6.99
N PRO A 51 -4.69 16.02 6.76
CA PRO A 51 -5.47 16.58 5.65
C PRO A 51 -5.13 16.02 4.26
N ARG A 52 -3.97 15.38 4.10
CA ARG A 52 -3.52 14.69 2.87
C ARG A 52 -4.02 13.25 2.76
N ASP A 53 -4.53 12.67 3.85
CA ASP A 53 -5.12 11.35 3.85
C ASP A 53 -6.35 11.31 2.94
N LEU A 54 -6.50 10.16 2.31
CA LEU A 54 -7.54 9.82 1.36
C LEU A 54 -8.91 9.96 2.00
N THR A 55 -9.88 10.53 1.27
CA THR A 55 -11.28 10.64 1.72
C THR A 55 -12.19 9.78 0.88
N ALA A 56 -13.42 9.54 1.35
CA ALA A 56 -14.44 8.82 0.56
C ALA A 56 -14.77 9.54 -0.77
N GLU A 57 -14.75 10.87 -0.78
CA GLU A 57 -14.94 11.67 -2.00
C GLU A 57 -13.80 11.43 -3.00
N GLU A 58 -12.55 11.47 -2.53
CA GLU A 58 -11.38 11.21 -3.36
C GLU A 58 -11.36 9.76 -3.89
N VAL A 59 -11.81 8.76 -3.12
CA VAL A 59 -12.00 7.38 -3.61
C VAL A 59 -12.97 7.35 -4.79
N GLY A 60 -14.12 8.03 -4.68
CA GLY A 60 -15.10 8.13 -5.76
C GLY A 60 -14.50 8.81 -7.00
N ASP A 61 -13.81 9.91 -6.80
CA ASP A 61 -13.16 10.68 -7.86
C ASP A 61 -12.11 9.87 -8.63
N ILE A 62 -11.25 9.14 -7.94
CA ILE A 62 -10.19 8.32 -8.56
C ILE A 62 -10.79 7.21 -9.42
N LEU A 63 -11.79 6.52 -8.88
CA LEU A 63 -12.44 5.40 -9.55
C LEU A 63 -13.31 5.87 -10.74
N GLU A 64 -13.98 7.01 -10.62
CA GLU A 64 -14.67 7.67 -11.73
C GLU A 64 -13.70 8.13 -12.82
N GLY A 65 -12.51 8.59 -12.42
CA GLY A 65 -11.43 8.93 -13.33
C GLY A 65 -10.78 7.74 -14.04
N GLY A 66 -11.17 6.51 -13.68
CA GLY A 66 -10.78 5.28 -14.38
C GLY A 66 -9.44 4.68 -13.93
N LEU A 67 -8.89 5.13 -12.81
CA LEU A 67 -7.75 4.50 -12.14
C LEU A 67 -8.26 3.40 -11.19
N ALA A 68 -7.54 2.29 -11.10
CA ALA A 68 -7.69 1.38 -9.97
C ALA A 68 -7.03 1.96 -8.72
N LEU A 69 -7.45 1.53 -7.52
CA LEU A 69 -7.00 2.13 -6.27
C LEU A 69 -6.63 1.08 -5.22
N MET A 70 -5.52 1.30 -4.52
CA MET A 70 -5.13 0.59 -3.31
C MET A 70 -4.73 1.59 -2.21
N PRO A 71 -5.11 1.38 -0.95
CA PRO A 71 -4.65 2.20 0.16
C PRO A 71 -3.28 1.76 0.68
N VAL A 72 -2.53 2.73 1.22
CA VAL A 72 -1.26 2.52 1.93
C VAL A 72 -1.27 3.30 3.25
N GLN A 73 -0.72 2.73 4.31
CA GLN A 73 -0.55 3.42 5.59
C GLN A 73 0.93 3.64 5.88
N HIS A 74 1.31 4.88 6.16
CA HIS A 74 2.65 5.21 6.67
C HIS A 74 2.85 4.68 8.09
N VAL A 75 4.09 4.28 8.39
CA VAL A 75 4.57 4.14 9.78
C VAL A 75 4.79 5.50 10.44
N ASP A 76 5.33 5.52 11.66
CA ASP A 76 5.74 6.77 12.32
C ASP A 76 6.99 7.39 11.70
N ARG A 77 7.23 8.66 12.02
CA ARG A 77 8.35 9.43 11.46
C ARG A 77 9.67 8.70 11.69
N LYS A 78 10.57 8.82 10.72
CA LYS A 78 11.92 8.22 10.74
C LYS A 78 12.58 8.34 12.13
N GLY A 79 13.14 7.24 12.60
CA GLY A 79 13.68 7.09 13.94
C GLY A 79 12.66 6.55 14.95
N TRP A 80 11.57 5.93 14.48
CA TRP A 80 10.54 5.32 15.33
C TRP A 80 10.91 3.90 15.75
N THR A 81 10.31 3.44 16.85
CA THR A 81 10.56 2.10 17.41
C THR A 81 9.28 1.26 17.36
N PRO A 82 9.18 0.26 16.47
CA PRO A 82 8.04 -0.65 16.41
C PRO A 82 7.89 -1.51 17.66
N ASN A 83 6.66 -1.93 17.90
CA ASN A 83 6.33 -3.05 18.79
C ASN A 83 4.93 -3.60 18.44
N ALA A 84 4.57 -4.75 19.00
CA ALA A 84 3.27 -5.39 18.75
C ALA A 84 2.06 -4.49 19.07
N ALA A 85 2.12 -3.68 20.13
CA ALA A 85 1.01 -2.82 20.53
C ALA A 85 0.74 -1.72 19.49
N LEU A 86 1.79 -1.08 18.98
CA LEU A 86 1.69 -0.13 17.87
C LEU A 86 1.21 -0.81 16.58
N GLY A 87 1.64 -2.05 16.31
CA GLY A 87 1.19 -2.80 15.14
C GLY A 87 -0.30 -3.04 15.17
N LYS A 88 -0.81 -3.45 16.35
CA LYS A 88 -2.24 -3.62 16.59
C LYS A 88 -3.01 -2.30 16.46
N GLU A 89 -2.53 -1.25 17.10
CA GLU A 89 -3.18 0.07 17.05
C GLU A 89 -3.26 0.58 15.61
N TYR A 90 -2.12 0.68 14.92
CA TYR A 90 -2.09 1.25 13.57
C TYR A 90 -2.79 0.34 12.55
N GLY A 91 -2.73 -0.99 12.72
CA GLY A 91 -3.48 -1.92 11.89
C GLY A 91 -4.99 -1.77 12.04
N ALA A 92 -5.48 -1.60 13.27
CA ALA A 92 -6.89 -1.35 13.52
C ALA A 92 -7.36 -0.02 12.90
N GLU A 93 -6.54 1.03 13.02
CA GLU A 93 -6.81 2.34 12.39
C GLU A 93 -6.80 2.26 10.86
N ALA A 94 -5.84 1.54 10.26
CA ALA A 94 -5.81 1.30 8.82
C ALA A 94 -7.08 0.58 8.34
N ALA A 95 -7.48 -0.48 9.05
CA ALA A 95 -8.67 -1.24 8.72
C ALA A 95 -9.96 -0.40 8.85
N ALA A 96 -10.04 0.42 9.91
CA ALA A 96 -11.18 1.30 10.15
C ALA A 96 -11.27 2.37 9.07
N HIS A 97 -10.19 3.11 8.83
CA HIS A 97 -10.18 4.21 7.86
C HIS A 97 -10.36 3.68 6.42
N ALA A 98 -9.75 2.55 6.05
CA ALA A 98 -9.99 1.93 4.74
C ALA A 98 -11.48 1.63 4.50
N ARG A 99 -12.20 1.13 5.50
CA ARG A 99 -13.65 0.90 5.40
C ARG A 99 -14.43 2.20 5.34
N GLU A 100 -14.07 3.17 6.17
CA GLU A 100 -14.72 4.48 6.23
C GLU A 100 -14.67 5.21 4.88
N VAL A 101 -13.52 5.19 4.21
CA VAL A 101 -13.37 5.82 2.89
C VAL A 101 -13.94 4.97 1.74
N GLY A 102 -14.47 3.79 2.05
CA GLY A 102 -15.26 2.99 1.10
C GLY A 102 -14.50 1.87 0.39
N PHE A 103 -13.32 1.45 0.88
CA PHE A 103 -12.69 0.23 0.35
C PHE A 103 -13.46 -1.02 0.72
N ILE A 104 -13.53 -1.92 -0.25
CA ILE A 104 -14.17 -3.23 -0.10
C ILE A 104 -13.17 -4.29 0.40
N PRO A 105 -13.63 -5.34 1.11
CA PRO A 105 -12.80 -6.49 1.44
C PRO A 105 -12.19 -7.16 0.20
N GLY A 106 -11.07 -7.86 0.40
CA GLY A 106 -10.40 -8.66 -0.63
C GLY A 106 -9.39 -7.90 -1.50
N ILE A 107 -9.16 -6.61 -1.27
CA ILE A 107 -8.09 -5.84 -1.93
C ILE A 107 -6.83 -5.75 -1.07
N ASN A 108 -5.70 -5.40 -1.67
CA ASN A 108 -4.49 -5.09 -0.93
C ASN A 108 -4.62 -3.79 -0.13
N VAL A 109 -4.15 -3.82 1.11
CA VAL A 109 -3.85 -2.64 1.92
C VAL A 109 -2.37 -2.73 2.31
N TRP A 110 -1.60 -1.68 2.04
CA TRP A 110 -0.14 -1.71 2.16
C TRP A 110 0.33 -1.06 3.46
N LEU A 111 1.25 -1.72 4.15
CA LEU A 111 2.06 -1.14 5.22
C LEU A 111 3.37 -0.60 4.64
N ASP A 112 3.58 0.71 4.74
CA ASP A 112 4.85 1.37 4.40
C ASP A 112 5.85 1.23 5.56
N LEU A 113 6.66 0.16 5.53
CA LEU A 113 7.61 -0.16 6.59
C LEU A 113 9.00 0.41 6.28
N GLU A 114 9.32 1.54 6.90
CA GLU A 114 10.61 2.21 6.71
C GLU A 114 11.07 3.04 7.91
N GLY A 115 12.32 3.49 7.89
CA GLY A 115 12.82 4.50 8.83
C GLY A 115 12.91 4.03 10.29
N VAL A 116 13.07 2.73 10.54
CA VAL A 116 13.15 2.18 11.90
C VAL A 116 14.39 2.72 12.63
N ALA A 117 14.24 3.03 13.92
CA ALA A 117 15.31 3.55 14.77
C ALA A 117 16.49 2.57 14.86
N ARG A 118 17.72 3.11 14.80
CA ARG A 118 18.93 2.32 15.03
C ARG A 118 18.91 1.69 16.42
N GLY A 119 19.23 0.40 16.49
CA GLY A 119 19.23 -0.36 17.74
C GLY A 119 17.91 -1.08 18.04
N THR A 120 16.87 -0.86 17.24
CA THR A 120 15.66 -1.69 17.24
C THR A 120 16.02 -3.13 16.86
N THR A 121 15.41 -4.10 17.53
CA THR A 121 15.59 -5.52 17.22
C THR A 121 14.72 -5.94 16.03
N VAL A 122 15.19 -6.92 15.26
CA VAL A 122 14.39 -7.54 14.19
C VAL A 122 13.05 -8.06 14.73
N ASP A 123 13.05 -8.68 15.91
CA ASP A 123 11.83 -9.23 16.51
C ASP A 123 10.78 -8.15 16.80
N ALA A 124 11.18 -6.94 17.24
CA ALA A 124 10.24 -5.85 17.46
C ALA A 124 9.56 -5.37 16.16
N VAL A 125 10.31 -5.38 15.05
CA VAL A 125 9.77 -5.05 13.72
C VAL A 125 8.83 -6.15 13.23
N VAL A 126 9.22 -7.42 13.40
CA VAL A 126 8.40 -8.59 13.05
C VAL A 126 7.09 -8.60 13.84
N ASP A 127 7.16 -8.37 15.15
CA ASP A 127 6.00 -8.31 16.04
C ASP A 127 5.03 -7.19 15.64
N TYR A 128 5.56 -6.01 15.32
CA TYR A 128 4.75 -4.89 14.81
C TYR A 128 4.07 -5.26 13.48
N ALA A 129 4.83 -5.72 12.50
CA ALA A 129 4.32 -5.98 11.16
C ALA A 129 3.28 -7.12 11.16
N ASN A 130 3.50 -8.18 11.95
CA ASN A 130 2.55 -9.28 12.09
C ASN A 130 1.28 -8.88 12.84
N ALA A 131 1.38 -8.05 13.89
CA ALA A 131 0.20 -7.51 14.58
C ALA A 131 -0.63 -6.62 13.64
N TRP A 132 0.02 -5.78 12.84
CA TRP A 132 -0.65 -4.97 11.82
C TRP A 132 -1.36 -5.84 10.78
N ASN A 133 -0.66 -6.83 10.24
CA ASN A 133 -1.19 -7.79 9.28
C ASN A 133 -2.46 -8.49 9.81
N GLN A 134 -2.42 -8.93 11.06
CA GLN A 134 -3.54 -9.61 11.70
C GLN A 134 -4.81 -8.76 11.74
N GLU A 135 -4.70 -7.47 12.07
CA GLU A 135 -5.86 -6.57 12.14
C GLU A 135 -6.48 -6.34 10.74
N LEU A 136 -5.66 -6.15 9.70
CA LEU A 136 -6.16 -6.00 8.33
C LEU A 136 -6.78 -7.30 7.79
N PHE A 137 -6.15 -8.44 8.07
CA PHE A 137 -6.67 -9.74 7.67
C PHE A 137 -8.01 -10.04 8.37
N ALA A 138 -8.10 -9.79 9.67
CA ALA A 138 -9.35 -9.91 10.43
C ALA A 138 -10.43 -8.96 9.91
N ALA A 139 -10.03 -7.82 9.34
CA ALA A 139 -10.93 -6.89 8.70
C ALA A 139 -11.40 -7.30 7.29
N GLY A 140 -10.86 -8.38 6.73
CA GLY A 140 -11.18 -8.91 5.41
C GLY A 140 -10.37 -8.30 4.27
N PHE A 141 -9.36 -7.49 4.57
CA PHE A 141 -8.41 -6.99 3.58
C PHE A 141 -7.27 -8.00 3.35
N VAL A 142 -6.47 -7.75 2.30
CA VAL A 142 -5.29 -8.55 1.97
C VAL A 142 -4.03 -7.75 2.33
N PRO A 143 -3.36 -8.02 3.46
CA PRO A 143 -2.21 -7.23 3.88
C PRO A 143 -1.04 -7.34 2.88
N GLY A 144 -0.50 -6.18 2.49
CA GLY A 144 0.74 -6.06 1.71
C GLY A 144 1.79 -5.26 2.46
N LEU A 145 3.06 -5.49 2.14
CA LEU A 145 4.19 -4.80 2.75
C LEU A 145 5.01 -4.05 1.70
N TYR A 146 5.13 -2.74 1.86
CA TYR A 146 6.18 -1.97 1.20
C TYR A 146 7.47 -2.08 2.02
N VAL A 147 8.51 -2.59 1.38
CA VAL A 147 9.83 -2.77 1.97
C VAL A 147 10.64 -1.52 1.66
N GLY A 148 10.63 -0.57 2.61
CA GLY A 148 11.33 0.69 2.50
C GLY A 148 12.73 0.70 3.13
N ASN A 149 13.38 1.85 3.03
CA ASN A 149 14.73 2.05 3.56
C ASN A 149 14.74 1.93 5.10
N ASP A 150 15.81 1.41 5.68
CA ASP A 150 15.93 1.24 7.13
C ASP A 150 14.80 0.39 7.76
N SER A 151 14.19 -0.57 7.02
CA SER A 151 13.25 -1.55 7.60
C SER A 151 13.95 -2.63 8.45
N ILE A 152 15.28 -2.71 8.37
CA ILE A 152 16.23 -3.62 9.06
C ILE A 152 16.04 -5.13 8.82
N LEU A 153 14.95 -5.55 8.18
CA LEU A 153 14.68 -6.95 7.86
C LEU A 153 15.57 -7.43 6.72
N ASN A 154 16.04 -8.68 6.80
CA ASN A 154 16.74 -9.33 5.70
C ASN A 154 15.79 -10.19 4.83
N SER A 155 16.34 -10.82 3.78
CA SER A 155 15.59 -11.65 2.83
C SER A 155 14.81 -12.79 3.48
N ASP A 156 15.39 -13.43 4.49
CA ASP A 156 14.77 -14.56 5.20
C ASP A 156 13.77 -14.08 6.25
N ASP A 157 14.04 -12.95 6.94
CA ASP A 157 13.07 -12.36 7.87
C ASP A 157 11.77 -12.01 7.13
N LEU A 158 11.88 -11.37 5.96
CA LEU A 158 10.74 -11.02 5.11
C LEU A 158 9.91 -12.25 4.73
N TYR A 159 10.53 -13.39 4.42
CA TYR A 159 9.77 -14.55 3.96
C TYR A 159 9.33 -15.51 5.06
N GLN A 160 10.17 -15.75 6.07
CA GLN A 160 9.97 -16.81 7.07
C GLN A 160 9.32 -16.30 8.35
N LYS A 161 9.49 -15.01 8.70
CA LYS A 161 9.01 -14.46 9.97
C LYS A 161 7.76 -13.61 9.81
N LEU A 162 7.51 -13.07 8.62
CA LEU A 162 6.36 -12.22 8.35
C LEU A 162 5.19 -13.01 7.76
N SER A 163 3.97 -12.60 8.10
CA SER A 163 2.72 -13.20 7.63
C SER A 163 2.21 -12.59 6.31
N PHE A 164 3.05 -11.85 5.58
CA PHE A 164 2.66 -11.18 4.35
C PHE A 164 2.94 -12.05 3.13
N HIS A 165 2.03 -12.01 2.15
CA HIS A 165 2.18 -12.66 0.85
C HIS A 165 2.29 -11.67 -0.31
N HIS A 166 2.12 -10.37 -0.05
CA HIS A 166 2.15 -9.33 -1.07
C HIS A 166 3.25 -8.33 -0.71
N TYR A 167 4.22 -8.14 -1.61
CA TYR A 167 5.39 -7.30 -1.36
C TYR A 167 5.57 -6.25 -2.45
N TRP A 168 5.82 -5.02 -2.00
CA TRP A 168 6.12 -3.86 -2.82
C TRP A 168 7.54 -3.39 -2.50
N LYS A 169 8.38 -3.31 -3.54
CA LYS A 169 9.77 -2.89 -3.41
C LYS A 169 9.87 -1.37 -3.51
N SER A 170 10.51 -0.73 -2.54
CA SER A 170 10.90 0.68 -2.65
C SER A 170 11.93 0.96 -3.74
N LEU A 171 12.09 2.25 -4.06
CA LEU A 171 13.20 2.77 -4.86
C LEU A 171 14.58 2.52 -4.21
N SER A 172 14.61 2.34 -2.90
CA SER A 172 15.84 2.14 -2.13
C SER A 172 16.49 0.77 -2.38
N GLN A 173 17.73 0.61 -1.89
CA GLN A 173 18.40 -0.68 -1.87
C GLN A 173 17.86 -1.51 -0.69
N VAL A 174 16.90 -2.38 -0.98
CA VAL A 174 16.28 -3.30 -0.02
C VAL A 174 16.52 -4.76 -0.44
N PRO A 175 16.55 -5.72 0.50
CA PRO A 175 16.80 -7.11 0.17
C PRO A 175 15.69 -7.69 -0.73
N PRO A 176 15.95 -8.77 -1.48
CA PRO A 176 14.87 -9.56 -2.07
C PRO A 176 14.02 -10.21 -0.97
N VAL A 177 12.80 -10.62 -1.29
CA VAL A 177 11.99 -11.49 -0.41
C VAL A 177 12.31 -12.94 -0.79
N ALA A 178 12.88 -13.73 0.12
CA ALA A 178 13.28 -15.10 -0.18
C ALA A 178 12.11 -15.89 -0.78
N GLN A 179 12.37 -16.70 -1.82
CA GLN A 179 11.42 -17.56 -2.53
C GLN A 179 10.27 -16.85 -3.26
N ARG A 180 9.68 -15.79 -2.70
CA ARG A 180 8.48 -15.12 -3.20
C ARG A 180 8.79 -13.95 -4.13
N GLY A 181 9.73 -13.06 -3.78
CA GLY A 181 9.96 -11.84 -4.55
C GLY A 181 8.87 -10.78 -4.40
N TYR A 182 8.81 -9.84 -5.35
CA TYR A 182 7.97 -8.64 -5.31
C TYR A 182 6.88 -8.67 -6.38
N GLN A 183 5.71 -8.13 -6.04
CA GLN A 183 4.55 -7.98 -6.94
C GLN A 183 4.42 -6.56 -7.47
N MET A 184 5.06 -5.59 -6.81
CA MET A 184 5.10 -4.20 -7.22
C MET A 184 6.49 -3.64 -6.97
N ILE A 185 6.98 -2.81 -7.90
CA ILE A 185 8.30 -2.19 -7.80
C ILE A 185 8.12 -0.70 -8.03
N GLN A 186 8.50 0.08 -7.03
CA GLN A 186 8.64 1.52 -7.14
C GLN A 186 9.94 1.86 -7.86
N VAL A 187 9.86 2.79 -8.78
CA VAL A 187 10.99 3.39 -9.49
C VAL A 187 10.91 4.91 -9.38
N MET A 188 12.00 5.59 -9.73
CA MET A 188 12.03 7.04 -9.74
C MET A 188 10.93 7.56 -10.66
N GLY A 189 9.99 8.31 -10.09
CA GLY A 189 8.92 8.91 -10.86
C GLY A 189 9.28 10.27 -11.44
N ASN A 190 8.27 10.97 -11.92
CA ASN A 190 8.39 12.23 -12.62
C ASN A 190 7.17 13.10 -12.33
N ILE A 191 7.35 14.42 -12.40
CA ILE A 191 6.22 15.34 -12.41
C ILE A 191 5.36 15.06 -13.65
N THR A 192 4.14 14.59 -13.43
CA THR A 192 3.17 14.29 -14.50
C THR A 192 1.86 14.97 -14.18
N CYS A 193 1.22 15.59 -15.17
CA CYS A 193 -0.02 16.35 -14.98
C CYS A 193 0.07 17.43 -13.87
N GLY A 194 1.28 17.96 -13.62
CA GLY A 194 1.52 19.01 -12.64
C GLY A 194 1.69 18.55 -11.19
N ILE A 195 1.72 17.23 -10.92
CA ILE A 195 1.95 16.68 -9.59
C ILE A 195 3.17 15.74 -9.56
N ASP A 196 3.80 15.66 -8.38
CA ASP A 196 4.90 14.74 -8.14
C ASP A 196 4.37 13.34 -7.83
N LEU A 197 4.96 12.35 -8.49
CA LEU A 197 4.55 10.95 -8.47
C LEU A 197 5.79 10.09 -8.28
N ASP A 198 5.68 9.07 -7.45
CA ASP A 198 6.59 7.94 -7.48
C ASP A 198 5.98 6.86 -8.37
N GLU A 199 6.73 6.37 -9.36
CA GLU A 199 6.19 5.45 -10.37
C GLU A 199 6.23 3.99 -9.89
N ASP A 200 5.16 3.24 -10.15
CA ASP A 200 5.05 1.84 -9.76
C ASP A 200 4.75 0.92 -10.95
N TYR A 201 5.35 -0.26 -10.93
CA TYR A 201 5.10 -1.30 -11.92
C TYR A 201 4.73 -2.61 -11.25
N VAL A 202 3.61 -3.19 -11.66
CA VAL A 202 3.17 -4.50 -11.15
C VAL A 202 3.74 -5.64 -11.97
N GLN A 203 4.03 -6.73 -11.29
CA GLN A 203 4.46 -7.99 -11.88
C GLN A 203 3.92 -9.15 -11.05
N PRO A 204 3.85 -10.36 -11.61
CA PRO A 204 3.73 -11.56 -10.80
C PRO A 204 4.98 -11.72 -9.92
N ASP A 205 4.79 -12.19 -8.70
CA ASP A 205 5.89 -12.69 -7.88
C ASP A 205 6.33 -14.09 -8.35
N ASN A 206 7.34 -14.66 -7.70
CA ASN A 206 7.87 -15.99 -8.02
C ASN A 206 6.90 -17.13 -7.68
N MET A 207 5.83 -16.85 -6.92
CA MET A 207 4.74 -17.80 -6.64
C MET A 207 3.60 -17.65 -7.67
N GLY A 208 3.69 -16.70 -8.59
CA GLY A 208 2.68 -16.40 -9.60
C GLY A 208 1.53 -15.53 -9.08
N GLU A 209 1.63 -15.00 -7.86
CA GLU A 209 0.63 -14.10 -7.28
C GLU A 209 0.91 -12.65 -7.69
N THR A 210 -0.11 -11.79 -7.63
CA THR A 210 0.00 -10.37 -7.98
C THR A 210 -0.90 -9.52 -7.08
N VAL A 211 -0.82 -8.21 -7.23
CA VAL A 211 -1.63 -7.26 -6.44
C VAL A 211 -3.12 -7.39 -6.77
N ILE A 212 -3.96 -7.00 -5.84
CA ILE A 212 -5.41 -6.97 -5.94
C ILE A 212 -5.86 -5.57 -5.56
N TRP A 213 -6.54 -4.90 -6.48
CA TRP A 213 -6.95 -3.51 -6.33
C TRP A 213 -8.46 -3.34 -6.41
N MET A 214 -8.94 -2.17 -6.00
CA MET A 214 -10.32 -1.77 -6.19
C MET A 214 -10.50 -1.11 -7.56
N VAL A 215 -11.56 -1.49 -8.28
CA VAL A 215 -11.97 -0.85 -9.53
C VAL A 215 -13.48 -0.58 -9.54
N LYS A 216 -13.91 0.40 -10.34
CA LYS A 216 -15.31 0.61 -10.67
C LYS A 216 -15.86 -0.56 -11.49
N ASN A 217 -17.06 -1.02 -11.16
CA ASN A 217 -17.77 -1.98 -12.01
C ASN A 217 -18.14 -1.33 -13.34
N SER A 218 -17.90 -2.09 -14.42
CA SER A 218 -18.15 -1.70 -15.81
C SER A 218 -19.61 -1.95 -16.19
#